data_AF-A0A956NGD9-F1
#
_entry.id   AF-A0A956NGD9-F1
#
_cell.length_a   1.000
_cell.length_b   1.000
_cell.length_c   1.000
_cell.angle_alpha   90.00
_cell.angle_beta   90.00
_cell.angle_gamma   90.00
#
_symmetry.space_group_name_H-M   'P 1'
#
loop_
_entity.id
_entity.type
_entity.pdbx_description
1 polymer ?
#
loop_
_entity_poly.entity_id
_entity_poly.type
_entity_poly.pdbx_seq_one_letter_code
_entity_poly.pdbx_strand_id
1 'polypeptide(L)'
;MNEPLFWSHLEVLVSRALERLDGLERHGIWCDKFMPEEYEPEQIRGHVWVGVGPREHEKWRFVILLDKKSLSREAIDWAGLLPPDGGTPWLAVDGRQKLFRIEPGLAAP
;
A
#
# COMPACT_ATOMS: atom_id res chain seq x y z
N MET A 1 -16.38 5.83 0.27
CA MET A 1 -15.30 5.82 1.28
C MET A 1 -14.60 7.17 1.22
N ASN A 2 -14.11 7.71 2.33
CA ASN A 2 -13.27 8.92 2.31
C ASN A 2 -11.80 8.52 2.50
N GLU A 3 -10.91 9.47 2.28
CA GLU A 3 -9.48 9.22 2.30
C GLU A 3 -8.93 8.69 3.64
N PRO A 4 -9.26 9.27 4.82
CA PRO A 4 -8.73 8.73 6.08
C PRO A 4 -9.13 7.26 6.29
N LEU A 5 -10.37 6.90 5.95
CA LEU A 5 -10.83 5.51 6.03
C LEU A 5 -10.08 4.61 5.03
N PHE A 6 -9.83 5.10 3.82
CA PHE A 6 -9.05 4.35 2.83
C PHE A 6 -7.66 3.98 3.37
N TRP A 7 -6.92 4.93 3.94
CA TRP A 7 -5.57 4.66 4.46
C TRP A 7 -5.58 3.63 5.59
N SER A 8 -6.53 3.72 6.52
CA SER A 8 -6.69 2.73 7.59
C SER A 8 -7.04 1.34 7.05
N HIS A 9 -7.89 1.26 6.02
CA HIS A 9 -8.21 -0.03 5.39
C HIS A 9 -7.02 -0.60 4.61
N LEU A 10 -6.29 0.25 3.89
CA LEU A 10 -5.12 -0.15 3.12
C LEU A 10 -4.02 -0.70 4.04
N GLU A 11 -3.80 -0.09 5.19
CA GLU A 11 -2.86 -0.59 6.21
C GLU A 11 -3.19 -2.02 6.63
N VAL A 12 -4.46 -2.31 6.94
CA VAL A 12 -4.90 -3.65 7.32
C VAL A 12 -4.73 -4.65 6.18
N LEU A 13 -5.09 -4.27 4.95
CA LEU A 13 -4.96 -5.14 3.78
C LEU A 13 -3.50 -5.45 3.45
N VAL A 14 -2.63 -4.44 3.49
CA VAL A 14 -1.20 -4.60 3.23
C VAL A 14 -0.58 -5.47 4.31
N SER A 15 -0.89 -5.26 5.58
CA SER A 15 -0.41 -6.13 6.67
C SER A 15 -0.83 -7.59 6.45
N ARG A 16 -2.10 -7.86 6.10
CA ARG A 16 -2.56 -9.21 5.76
C ARG A 16 -1.89 -9.80 4.52
N ALA A 17 -1.63 -8.98 3.51
CA ALA A 17 -0.96 -9.40 2.30
C ALA A 17 0.51 -9.78 2.57
N LEU A 18 1.20 -9.00 3.41
CA LEU A 18 2.56 -9.29 3.86
C LEU A 18 2.65 -10.60 4.64
N GLU A 19 1.68 -10.89 5.50
CA GLU A 19 1.57 -12.19 6.22
C GLU A 19 1.45 -13.39 5.26
N ARG A 20 0.89 -13.18 4.05
CA ARG A 20 0.70 -14.25 3.04
C ARG A 20 1.88 -14.39 2.08
N LEU A 21 2.75 -13.39 1.98
CA LEU A 21 3.95 -13.39 1.13
C LEU A 21 5.09 -14.15 1.83
N ASP A 22 4.83 -15.41 2.15
CA ASP A 22 5.79 -16.33 2.78
C ASP A 22 6.92 -16.66 1.78
N GLY A 23 8.08 -16.04 1.95
CA GLY A 23 9.22 -16.15 1.03
C GLY A 23 10.27 -15.06 1.20
N LEU A 24 9.96 -13.97 1.91
CA LEU A 24 10.99 -13.09 2.44
C LEU A 24 11.56 -13.76 3.70
N GLU A 25 12.82 -14.20 3.65
CA GLU A 25 13.59 -14.75 4.78
C GLU A 25 13.81 -13.76 5.95
N ARG A 26 12.82 -12.93 6.29
CA ARG A 26 12.91 -11.88 7.31
C ARG A 26 11.60 -11.78 8.08
N HIS A 27 11.61 -12.37 9.27
CA HIS A 27 10.96 -11.90 10.49
C HIS A 27 9.82 -10.88 10.32
N GLY A 28 8.57 -11.38 10.33
CA GLY A 28 7.36 -10.65 10.73
C GLY A 28 7.35 -9.16 10.37
N ILE A 29 7.19 -8.86 9.08
CA ILE A 29 6.99 -7.48 8.63
C ILE A 29 5.50 -7.15 8.57
N TRP A 30 5.12 -5.96 9.02
CA TRP A 30 3.75 -5.45 8.92
C TRP A 30 3.76 -3.96 8.58
N CYS A 31 2.62 -3.47 8.07
CA CYS A 31 2.42 -2.06 7.79
C CYS A 31 1.82 -1.37 9.03
N ASP A 32 2.41 -0.24 9.42
CA ASP A 32 2.07 0.51 10.65
C ASP A 32 1.93 2.01 10.35
N LYS A 33 1.20 2.34 9.26
CA LYS A 33 0.78 3.68 8.79
C LYS A 33 1.34 4.13 7.45
N PHE A 34 0.43 4.51 6.57
CA PHE A 34 0.70 5.26 5.35
C PHE A 34 0.73 6.78 5.62
N MET A 35 1.72 7.44 5.03
CA MET A 35 1.91 8.89 5.04
C MET A 35 2.02 9.38 3.60
N PRO A 36 0.89 9.65 2.92
CA PRO A 36 0.92 10.21 1.58
C PRO A 36 1.49 11.64 1.61
N GLU A 37 2.36 11.93 0.66
CA GLU A 37 3.09 13.20 0.57
C GLU A 37 2.82 13.88 -0.78
N GLU A 38 2.72 13.12 -1.87
CA GLU A 38 2.54 13.63 -3.22
C GLU A 38 1.33 12.97 -3.91
N TYR A 39 0.47 13.81 -4.49
CA TYR A 39 -0.70 13.39 -5.26
C TYR A 39 -0.52 13.83 -6.70
N GLU A 40 -0.28 12.87 -7.58
CA GLU A 40 -0.15 13.09 -9.01
C GLU A 40 -1.31 12.42 -9.75
N PRO A 41 -1.58 12.80 -11.02
CA PRO A 41 -2.74 12.27 -11.72
C PRO A 41 -2.78 10.76 -11.88
N GLU A 42 -1.60 10.12 -11.95
CA GLU A 42 -1.47 8.69 -12.20
C GLU A 42 -0.98 7.91 -10.98
N GLN A 43 -0.60 8.59 -9.89
CA GLN A 43 -0.03 7.92 -8.73
C GLN A 43 -0.09 8.76 -7.45
N ILE A 44 -0.08 8.07 -6.31
CA ILE A 44 0.12 8.65 -4.99
C ILE A 44 1.45 8.15 -4.46
N ARG A 45 2.29 9.05 -3.95
CA ARG A 45 3.59 8.72 -3.37
C ARG A 45 3.69 9.21 -1.94
N GLY A 46 4.56 8.55 -1.20
CA GLY A 46 4.92 8.99 0.13
C GLY A 46 5.68 7.90 0.84
N HIS A 47 5.48 7.83 2.15
CA HIS A 47 6.17 6.89 3.00
C HIS A 47 5.21 6.02 3.80
N VAL A 48 5.66 4.82 4.12
CA VAL A 48 4.94 3.87 4.96
C VAL A 48 5.88 3.43 6.08
N TRP A 49 5.35 3.37 7.30
CA TRP A 49 6.07 2.76 8.41
C TRP A 49 5.90 1.24 8.33
N VAL A 50 7.03 0.54 8.38
CA VAL A 50 7.09 -0.92 8.31
C VAL A 50 7.72 -1.42 9.59
N GLY A 51 6.99 -2.26 10.32
CA GLY A 51 7.57 -3.03 11.41
C GLY A 51 8.48 -4.12 10.83
N VAL A 52 9.68 -4.27 11.40
CA VAL A 52 10.64 -5.32 11.03
C VAL A 52 11.06 -6.04 12.30
N GLY A 53 10.54 -7.26 12.48
CA GLY A 53 10.75 -8.01 13.72
C GLY A 53 10.11 -7.31 14.95
N PRO A 54 10.48 -7.71 16.19
CA PRO A 54 9.70 -7.34 17.38
C PRO A 54 9.88 -5.90 17.88
N ARG A 55 10.83 -5.12 17.35
CA ARG A 55 11.22 -3.83 17.95
C ARG A 55 11.67 -2.74 16.98
N GLU A 56 11.74 -2.99 15.67
CA GLU A 56 12.25 -2.02 14.71
C GLU A 56 11.13 -1.51 13.82
N HIS A 57 11.06 -0.19 13.64
CA HIS A 57 10.21 0.45 12.64
C HIS A 57 11.11 1.15 11.64
N GLU A 58 10.89 0.86 10.36
CA GLU A 58 11.59 1.48 9.26
C GLU A 58 10.63 2.31 8.41
N LYS A 59 11.09 3.46 7.93
CA LYS A 59 10.35 4.28 6.97
C LYS A 59 10.70 3.80 5.57
N TRP A 60 9.72 3.22 4.87
CA TRP A 60 9.85 2.77 3.49
C TRP A 60 9.10 3.72 2.57
N ARG A 61 9.41 3.72 1.28
CA ARG A 61 8.66 4.48 0.28
C ARG A 61 7.48 3.65 -0.19
N PHE A 62 6.41 4.32 -0.61
CA PHE A 62 5.36 3.66 -1.36
C PHE A 62 4.97 4.44 -2.61
N VAL A 63 4.43 3.71 -3.58
CA VAL A 63 3.72 4.26 -4.73
C VAL A 63 2.42 3.48 -4.93
N ILE A 64 1.31 4.19 -5.06
CA ILE A 64 0.03 3.65 -5.51
C ILE A 64 -0.19 4.11 -6.94
N LEU A 65 -0.37 3.19 -7.88
CA LEU A 65 -0.76 3.52 -9.24
C LEU A 65 -2.28 3.62 -9.33
N LEU A 66 -2.77 4.71 -9.93
CA LEU A 66 -4.19 4.97 -10.11
C LEU A 66 -4.64 4.43 -11.48
N ASP A 67 -5.68 3.60 -11.50
CA ASP A 67 -6.22 3.01 -12.75
C ASP A 67 -6.83 4.05 -13.70
N LYS A 68 -7.21 5.20 -13.16
CA LYS A 68 -7.75 6.33 -13.90
C LYS A 68 -6.97 7.58 -13.50
N LYS A 69 -6.72 8.45 -14.49
CA LYS A 69 -6.11 9.75 -14.22
C LYS A 69 -7.04 10.57 -13.33
N SER A 70 -6.64 10.80 -12.08
CA SER A 70 -7.36 11.67 -11.14
C SER A 70 -6.74 13.05 -11.18
N LEU A 71 -7.43 14.03 -11.77
CA LEU A 71 -6.89 15.39 -11.92
C LEU A 71 -6.68 16.12 -10.58
N SER A 72 -7.25 15.61 -9.49
CA SER A 72 -7.06 16.13 -8.13
C SER A 72 -7.31 15.05 -7.08
N ARG A 73 -6.87 15.31 -5.85
CA ARG A 73 -7.07 14.45 -4.67
C ARG A 73 -8.55 14.23 -4.36
N GLU A 74 -9.38 15.25 -4.55
CA GLU A 74 -10.82 15.19 -4.34
C GLU A 74 -11.55 14.34 -5.40
N ALA A 75 -10.94 14.15 -6.58
CA ALA A 75 -11.49 13.36 -7.67
C ALA A 75 -11.12 11.86 -7.56
N ILE A 76 -10.35 11.45 -6.55
CA ILE A 76 -9.97 10.06 -6.35
C ILE A 76 -11.18 9.28 -5.80
N ASP A 77 -11.56 8.21 -6.50
CA ASP A 77 -12.53 7.23 -5.98
C ASP A 77 -11.83 6.30 -4.98
N TRP A 78 -11.75 6.77 -3.73
CA TRP A 78 -11.12 6.04 -2.63
C TRP A 78 -11.73 4.66 -2.37
N ALA A 79 -13.01 4.46 -2.69
CA ALA A 79 -13.65 3.15 -2.52
C ALA A 79 -13.22 2.19 -3.62
N GLY A 80 -13.20 2.65 -4.87
CA GLY A 80 -12.76 1.87 -6.02
C GLY A 80 -11.25 1.58 -6.04
N LEU A 81 -10.46 2.36 -5.32
CA LEU A 81 -9.01 2.16 -5.20
C LEU A 81 -8.62 1.06 -4.20
N LEU A 82 -9.54 0.61 -3.35
CA LEU A 82 -9.23 -0.40 -2.35
C LEU A 82 -9.17 -1.80 -3.01
N PRO A 83 -8.06 -2.53 -2.89
CA PRO A 83 -7.97 -3.88 -3.43
C PRO A 83 -9.00 -4.82 -2.74
N PRO A 84 -9.64 -5.75 -3.47
CA PRO A 84 -10.40 -6.84 -2.87
C PRO A 84 -9.51 -7.71 -1.97
N ASP A 85 -10.09 -8.24 -0.88
CA ASP A 85 -9.39 -9.03 0.15
C ASP A 85 -8.85 -10.39 -0.39
N GLY A 86 -9.23 -10.77 -1.62
CA GLY A 86 -8.97 -12.05 -2.30
C GLY A 86 -7.84 -12.01 -3.35
N GLY A 87 -6.62 -11.69 -2.95
CA GLY A 87 -5.43 -11.78 -3.79
C GLY A 87 -4.30 -10.88 -3.29
N THR A 88 -3.05 -11.15 -3.68
CA THR A 88 -1.90 -10.26 -3.46
C THR A 88 -1.20 -9.70 -4.72
N PRO A 89 -1.66 -9.89 -5.97
CA PRO A 89 -0.93 -9.40 -7.16
C PRO A 89 -0.87 -7.87 -7.25
N TRP A 90 -1.73 -7.18 -6.48
CA TRP A 90 -1.76 -5.74 -6.37
C TRP A 90 -0.67 -5.18 -5.44
N LEU A 91 0.05 -6.01 -4.69
CA LEU A 91 1.11 -5.58 -3.79
C LEU A 91 2.45 -6.21 -4.19
N ALA A 92 3.39 -5.38 -4.62
CA ALA A 92 4.78 -5.74 -4.82
C ALA A 92 5.66 -5.07 -3.75
N VAL A 93 6.54 -5.87 -3.12
CA VAL A 93 7.38 -5.44 -2.01
C VAL A 93 8.84 -5.68 -2.38
N ASP A 94 9.61 -4.61 -2.52
CA ASP A 94 11.06 -4.68 -2.69
C ASP A 94 11.76 -4.30 -1.38
N GLY A 95 12.13 -5.33 -0.61
CA GLY A 95 12.83 -5.16 0.66
C GLY A 95 14.27 -4.66 0.52
N ARG A 96 14.89 -4.72 -0.67
CA ARG A 96 16.23 -4.16 -0.91
C ARG A 96 16.14 -2.66 -1.15
N GLN A 97 15.15 -2.22 -1.92
CA GLN A 97 14.90 -0.79 -2.21
C GLN A 97 14.02 -0.09 -1.16
N LYS A 98 13.48 -0.85 -0.20
CA LYS A 98 12.53 -0.38 0.81
C LYS A 98 11.34 0.32 0.17
N LEU A 99 10.68 -0.38 -0.75
CA LEU A 99 9.62 0.16 -1.59
C LEU A 99 8.40 -0.77 -1.62
N PHE A 100 7.23 -0.21 -1.36
CA PHE A 100 5.94 -0.81 -1.66
C PHE A 100 5.41 -0.25 -2.97
N ARG A 101 5.02 -1.12 -3.89
CA ARG A 101 4.29 -0.75 -5.11
C ARG A 101 2.92 -1.38 -5.05
N ILE A 102 1.90 -0.53 -5.12
CA ILE A 102 0.49 -0.88 -4.95
C ILE A 102 -0.21 -0.58 -6.27
N GLU A 103 -0.79 -1.60 -6.88
CA GLU A 103 -1.47 -1.54 -8.18
C GLU A 103 -2.87 -2.15 -8.04
N PRO A 104 -3.85 -1.38 -7.53
CA PRO A 104 -5.19 -1.90 -7.22
C PRO A 104 -5.88 -2.55 -8.41
N GLY A 105 -5.70 -2.03 -9.64
CA GLY A 105 -6.27 -2.64 -10.85
C GLY A 105 -5.72 -4.01 -11.24
N LEU A 106 -4.62 -4.48 -10.61
CA LEU A 106 -4.15 -5.86 -10.77
C LEU A 106 -4.89 -6.84 -9.86
N ALA A 107 -5.66 -6.36 -8.90
CA ALA A 107 -6.52 -7.20 -8.10
C ALA A 107 -7.70 -7.64 -8.98
N ALA A 108 -7.63 -8.87 -9.51
CA ALA A 108 -8.73 -9.45 -10.27
C ALA A 108 -10.02 -9.49 -9.40
N PRO A 109 -11.21 -9.29 -10.02
CA PRO A 109 -12.49 -9.47 -9.34
C PRO A 109 -12.76 -10.92 -8.94
#